data_AF-A0A926CUP3-F1
#
_entry.id   AF-A0A926CUP3-F1
#
_cell.length_a   1.000
_cell.length_b   1.000
_cell.length_c   1.000
_cell.angle_alpha   90.00
_cell.angle_beta   90.00
_cell.angle_gamma   90.00
#
_symmetry.space_group_name_H-M   'P 1'
#
loop_
_entity.id
_entity.type
_entity.pdbx_description
1 polymer ?
#
loop_
_entity_poly.entity_id
_entity_poly.type
_entity_poly.pdbx_seq_one_letter_code
_entity_poly.pdbx_strand_id
1 'polypeptide(L)' 'MKFGVVTFPGSNCDQDLIHILRNEMGCEVIELFHKQTDLGGLTADDC' A
#
# COMPACT_ATOMS: atom_id res chain seq x y z
N MET A 1 1.86 10.47 -6.87
CA MET A 1 0.86 9.99 -5.89
C MET A 1 1.23 8.57 -5.55
N LYS A 2 1.65 8.34 -4.30
CA LYS A 2 2.01 7.01 -3.80
C LYS A 2 0.95 6.55 -2.81
N PHE A 3 0.68 5.25 -2.79
CA PHE A 3 -0.27 4.65 -1.84
C PHE A 3 0.44 3.67 -0.94
N GLY A 4 0.15 3.73 0.37
CA GLY A 4 0.50 2.67 1.31
C GLY A 4 -0.66 1.71 1.48
N VAL A 5 -0.44 0.41 1.28
CA VAL A 5 -1.45 -0.62 1.59
C VAL A 5 -0.97 -1.43 2.79
N VAL A 6 -1.67 -1.28 3.93
CA VAL A 6 -1.31 -1.99 5.16
C VAL A 6 -1.97 -3.37 5.21
N THR A 7 -1.16 -4.43 5.27
CA THR A 7 -1.61 -5.82 5.40
C THR A 7 -1.53 -6.30 6.85
N PHE A 8 -2.68 -6.76 7.35
CA PHE A 8 -2.83 -7.48 8.63
C PHE A 8 -2.90 -9.00 8.42
N PRO A 9 -2.61 -9.83 9.43
CA PRO A 9 -2.77 -11.28 9.32
C PRO A 9 -4.25 -11.62 9.12
N GLY A 10 -4.56 -12.36 8.06
CA GLY A 10 -5.94 -12.70 7.70
C GLY A 10 -6.66 -11.65 6.86
N SER A 11 -5.96 -10.59 6.44
CA SER A 11 -6.48 -9.64 5.45
C SER A 11 -6.62 -10.34 4.09
N ASN A 12 -7.73 -10.06 3.40
CA ASN A 12 -8.17 -10.83 2.23
C ASN A 12 -8.11 -10.04 0.92
N CYS A 13 -8.30 -8.73 0.97
CA CYS A 13 -8.46 -7.88 -0.22
C CYS A 13 -7.30 -6.91 -0.46
N ASP A 14 -6.23 -7.00 0.34
CA ASP A 14 -5.03 -6.17 0.19
C ASP A 14 -4.35 -6.40 -1.15
N GLN A 15 -4.26 -7.65 -1.62
CA GLN A 15 -3.72 -7.94 -2.95
C GLN A 15 -4.62 -7.41 -4.09
N ASP A 16 -5.94 -7.47 -3.93
CA ASP A 16 -6.89 -6.90 -4.90
C ASP A 16 -6.70 -5.37 -5.00
N LEU A 17 -6.54 -4.70 -3.85
CA LEU A 17 -6.31 -3.27 -3.79
C LEU A 17 -4.96 -2.89 -4.41
N ILE A 18 -3.90 -3.64 -4.10
CA ILE A 18 -2.58 -3.45 -4.70
C ILE A 18 -2.65 -3.62 -6.22
N HIS A 19 -3.36 -4.62 -6.71
CA HIS A 19 -3.53 -4.88 -8.14
C HIS A 19 -4.21 -3.71 -8.84
N ILE A 20 -5.32 -3.20 -8.30
CA ILE A 20 -6.05 -2.07 -8.90
C ILE A 20 -5.17 -0.81 -8.89
N LEU A 21 -4.58 -0.47 -7.74
CA LEU A 21 -3.77 0.75 -7.62
C LEU A 21 -2.54 0.71 -8.53
N ARG A 22 -1.86 -0.43 -8.61
CA ARG A 22 -0.61 -0.58 -9.37
C ARG A 22 -0.85 -0.78 -10.86
N ASN A 23 -1.73 -1.71 -11.23
CA ASN A 23 -1.85 -2.18 -12.61
C ASN A 23 -2.94 -1.44 -13.38
N GLU A 24 -4.08 -1.17 -12.75
CA GLU A 24 -5.19 -0.49 -13.41
C GLU A 24 -5.05 1.04 -13.34
N MET A 25 -4.58 1.56 -12.21
CA MET A 25 -4.43 2.99 -11.97
C MET A 25 -2.99 3.51 -12.18
N GLY A 26 -2.02 2.62 -12.39
CA GLY A 26 -0.62 3.00 -12.66
C GLY A 26 0.06 3.77 -11.52
N CYS A 27 -0.44 3.65 -10.28
CA CYS A 27 0.09 4.35 -9.12
C CYS A 27 1.25 3.58 -8.50
N GLU A 28 2.18 4.29 -7.87
CA GLU A 28 3.20 3.67 -7.03
C GLU A 28 2.54 3.17 -5.72
N VAL A 29 2.79 1.91 -5.37
CA VAL A 29 2.18 1.26 -4.19
C VAL A 29 3.27 0.68 -3.31
N ILE A 30 3.31 1.14 -2.06
CA ILE A 30 4.16 0.64 -0.98
C ILE A 30 3.34 -0.35 -0.15
N GLU A 31 3.77 -1.61 -0.13
CA GLU A 31 3.11 -2.66 0.65
C GLU A 31 3.65 -2.66 2.08
N LEU A 32 2.75 -2.51 3.05
CA LEU A 32 3.10 -2.31 4.46
C LEU A 32 2.60 -3.47 5.34
N PHE A 33 3.46 -4.36 5.82
CA PHE A 33 3.10 -5.29 6.90
C PHE A 33 2.84 -4.57 8.24
N HIS A 34 1.73 -4.89 8.93
CA HIS A 34 1.29 -4.23 10.18
C HIS A 34 2.29 -4.17 11.35
N LYS A 35 3.38 -4.97 11.34
CA LYS A 35 4.42 -4.95 12.39
C LYS A 35 5.64 -4.10 12.04
N GLN A 36 5.69 -3.51 10.85
CA GLN A 36 6.79 -2.61 10.53
C GLN A 36 6.65 -1.29 11.27
N THR A 37 7.79 -0.63 11.52
CA THR A 37 7.87 0.57 12.36
C THR A 37 8.07 1.85 11.56
N ASP A 38 8.09 1.76 10.24
CA ASP A 38 8.21 2.89 9.31
C ASP A 38 7.17 2.76 8.18
N LEU A 39 6.98 3.83 7.40
CA LEU A 39 5.97 3.88 6.33
C LEU A 39 6.56 3.64 4.94
N GLY A 40 7.74 3.03 4.84
CA GLY A 40 8.39 2.75 3.56
C GLY A 40 8.67 4.00 2.71
N GLY A 41 8.88 5.15 3.35
CA GLY A 41 9.17 6.43 2.69
C GLY A 41 7.95 7.27 2.28
N LEU A 42 6.73 6.90 2.70
CA LEU A 42 5.55 7.75 2.55
C LEU A 42 5.67 9.03 3.38
N THR A 43 5.19 10.13 2.82
CA THR A 43 5.20 11.48 3.40
C THR A 43 3.80 12.09 3.43
N ALA A 44 3.66 13.26 4.04
CA ALA A 44 2.38 13.98 4.06
C ALA A 44 1.97 14.56 2.69
N ASP A 45 2.88 14.57 1.71
CA ASP A 45 2.63 15.01 0.34
C ASP A 45 2.22 13.84 -0.59
N ASP A 46 2.23 12.60 -0.08
CA ASP A 46 1.73 11.43 -0.78
C ASP A 46 0.22 11.27 -0.54
N CYS A 47 -0.54 11.18 -1.64
CA CYS A 47 -2.01 11.05 -1.77
C CYS A 47 -2.88 11.76 -0.73
#